data_AF-A0A358WE06-F1
#
_entry.id   AF-A0A358WE06-F1
#
_cell.length_a   1.000
_cell.length_b   1.000
_cell.length_c   1.000
_cell.angle_alpha   90.00
_cell.angle_beta   90.00
_cell.angle_gamma   90.00
#
_symmetry.space_group_name_H-M   'P 1'
#
loop_
_entity.id
_entity.type
_entity.pdbx_description
1 polymer ?
#
loop_
_entity_poly.entity_id
_entity_poly.type
_entity_poly.pdbx_seq_one_letter_code
_entity_poly.pdbx_strand_id
1 'polypeptide(L)'
;MSRYKSEQTVFSPQKKKYVPLWRLDTNTLTVTHFNPDTQTEESKTYNTDFIRYHLHFSDSHCPDRLRELVNEGRIIQYLNDMELKVSDAISRQVELWKQTDSCYQKAVLSGDTEKMLGLENCFVYMAREAVFECMVYI
;
A
#
# COMPACT_ATOMS: atom_id res chain seq x y z
N MET A 1 1.02 -8.46 -16.94
CA MET A 1 1.74 -9.04 -15.80
C MET A 1 3.21 -8.66 -15.91
N SER A 2 3.57 -7.56 -15.27
CA SER A 2 4.83 -6.88 -15.54
C SER A 2 5.81 -6.98 -14.38
N ARG A 3 7.08 -7.20 -14.73
CA ARG A 3 8.21 -7.04 -13.82
C ARG A 3 8.95 -5.78 -14.24
N TYR A 4 8.79 -4.72 -13.45
CA TYR A 4 9.47 -3.45 -13.70
C TYR A 4 10.89 -3.54 -13.18
N LYS A 5 11.82 -2.99 -13.95
CA LYS A 5 13.25 -2.92 -13.62
C LYS A 5 13.72 -1.51 -13.91
N SER A 6 14.57 -0.97 -13.05
CA SER A 6 15.20 0.31 -13.33
C SER A 6 16.16 0.20 -14.52
N GLU A 7 16.27 1.28 -15.27
CA GLU A 7 17.30 1.46 -16.30
C GLU A 7 18.70 1.55 -15.68
N GLN A 8 18.80 2.14 -14.49
CA GLN A 8 20.04 2.13 -13.72
C GLN A 8 20.39 0.71 -13.30
N THR A 9 21.61 0.30 -13.59
CA THR A 9 22.15 -1.01 -13.21
C THR A 9 23.47 -0.86 -12.47
N VAL A 10 23.69 -1.75 -11.51
CA VAL A 10 24.93 -1.83 -10.72
C VAL A 10 25.55 -3.21 -10.89
N PHE A 11 26.87 -3.29 -10.93
CA PHE A 11 27.57 -4.56 -10.95
C PHE A 11 27.44 -5.25 -9.58
N SER A 12 26.88 -6.47 -9.56
CA SER A 12 26.84 -7.31 -8.38
C SER A 12 28.01 -8.31 -8.42
N PRO A 13 28.99 -8.22 -7.51
CA PRO A 13 30.13 -9.14 -7.49
C PRO A 13 29.71 -10.58 -7.20
N GLN A 14 28.71 -10.76 -6.33
CA GLN A 14 28.15 -12.06 -5.97
C GLN A 14 27.53 -12.77 -7.19
N LYS A 15 26.75 -12.04 -7.99
CA LYS A 15 26.08 -12.57 -9.20
C LYS A 15 26.96 -12.48 -10.45
N LYS A 16 28.14 -11.86 -10.35
CA LYS A 16 29.10 -11.60 -11.44
C LYS A 16 28.44 -10.97 -12.68
N LYS A 17 27.46 -10.07 -12.48
CA LYS A 17 26.72 -9.41 -13.56
C LYS A 17 26.14 -8.07 -13.12
N TYR A 18 25.79 -7.24 -14.10
CA TYR A 18 24.98 -6.05 -13.85
C TYR A 18 23.54 -6.45 -13.51
N VAL A 19 23.02 -5.86 -12.44
CA VAL A 19 21.65 -6.04 -11.96
C VAL A 19 20.97 -4.67 -11.90
N PRO A 20 19.65 -4.60 -12.17
CA PRO A 20 18.92 -3.34 -11.99
C PRO A 20 18.96 -2.91 -10.51
N LEU A 21 19.10 -1.62 -10.28
CA LEU A 21 19.13 -1.01 -8.95
C LEU A 21 17.78 -1.21 -8.23
N TRP A 22 16.67 -1.04 -8.95
CA TRP A 22 15.32 -1.20 -8.44
C TRP A 22 14.52 -2.20 -9.26
N ARG A 23 13.67 -2.97 -8.59
CA ARG A 23 12.72 -3.89 -9.21
C ARG A 23 11.39 -3.86 -8.48
N LEU A 24 10.30 -3.94 -9.23
CA LEU A 24 8.96 -4.16 -8.72
C LEU A 24 8.38 -5.42 -9.39
N ASP A 25 8.00 -6.40 -8.59
CA ASP A 25 7.19 -7.54 -9.00
C ASP A 25 5.76 -7.32 -8.51
N THR A 26 4.84 -7.01 -9.42
CA THR A 26 3.43 -6.75 -9.09
C THR A 26 2.65 -8.02 -8.75
N ASN A 27 3.19 -9.22 -9.01
CA ASN A 27 2.53 -10.48 -8.65
C ASN A 27 2.80 -10.85 -7.20
N THR A 28 4.05 -10.68 -6.76
CA THR A 28 4.44 -10.96 -5.36
C THR A 28 4.34 -9.72 -4.48
N LEU A 29 3.98 -8.57 -5.05
CA LEU A 29 3.91 -7.27 -4.37
C LEU A 29 5.24 -6.94 -3.68
N THR A 30 6.35 -7.30 -4.33
CA THR A 30 7.69 -7.16 -3.77
C THR A 30 8.44 -6.09 -4.53
N VAL A 31 8.94 -5.12 -3.77
CA VAL A 31 9.95 -4.19 -4.26
C VAL A 31 11.32 -4.69 -3.79
N THR A 32 12.29 -4.64 -4.70
CA THR A 32 13.67 -5.03 -4.42
C THR A 32 14.61 -3.90 -4.82
N HIS A 33 15.53 -3.58 -3.92
CA HIS A 33 16.57 -2.57 -4.08
C HIS A 33 17.94 -3.24 -3.91
N PHE A 34 18.87 -2.97 -4.81
CA PHE A 34 20.26 -3.36 -4.63
C PHE A 34 21.05 -2.19 -4.05
N ASN A 35 21.55 -2.33 -2.82
CA ASN A 35 22.38 -1.32 -2.21
C ASN A 35 23.83 -1.45 -2.72
N PRO A 36 24.36 -0.46 -3.47
CA PRO A 36 25.70 -0.53 -4.05
C PRO A 36 26.81 -0.47 -2.99
N ASP A 37 26.56 0.19 -1.86
CA ASP A 37 27.56 0.43 -0.82
C ASP A 37 27.81 -0.82 0.01
N THR A 38 26.73 -1.50 0.40
CA THR A 38 26.81 -2.76 1.16
C THR A 38 26.88 -3.99 0.26
N GLN A 39 26.66 -3.83 -1.05
CA GLN A 39 26.54 -4.91 -2.04
C GLN A 39 25.48 -5.97 -1.66
N THR A 40 24.38 -5.54 -1.04
CA THR A 40 23.29 -6.42 -0.61
C THR A 40 21.98 -6.09 -1.32
N GLU A 41 21.13 -7.09 -1.48
CA GLU A 41 19.77 -6.93 -2.01
C GLU A 41 18.80 -6.83 -0.85
N GLU A 42 18.07 -5.73 -0.76
CA GLU A 42 17.03 -5.46 0.22
C GLU A 42 15.67 -5.59 -0.46
N SER A 43 14.69 -6.19 0.21
CA SER A 43 13.37 -6.40 -0.36
C SER A 43 12.27 -6.13 0.65
N LYS A 44 11.22 -5.47 0.20
CA LYS A 44 9.99 -5.22 0.96
C LYS A 44 8.81 -5.83 0.23
N THR A 45 8.07 -6.68 0.93
CA THR A 45 6.82 -7.27 0.43
C THR A 45 5.64 -6.59 1.10
N TYR A 46 4.67 -6.15 0.30
CA TYR A 46 3.42 -5.57 0.77
C TYR A 46 2.35 -6.64 0.85
N ASN A 47 1.65 -6.71 1.98
CA ASN A 47 0.62 -7.73 2.24
C ASN A 47 -0.81 -7.15 2.25
N THR A 48 -0.96 -5.84 2.08
CA THR A 48 -2.25 -5.17 2.13
C THR A 48 -3.00 -5.28 0.81
N ASP A 49 -4.30 -5.59 0.90
CA ASP A 49 -5.15 -5.74 -0.28
C ASP A 49 -5.21 -4.46 -1.13
N PHE A 50 -5.13 -3.29 -0.50
CA PHE A 50 -5.09 -1.98 -1.17
C PHE A 50 -3.94 -1.87 -2.17
N ILE A 51 -2.73 -2.22 -1.74
CA ILE A 51 -1.54 -2.20 -2.60
C ILE A 51 -1.68 -3.22 -3.72
N ARG A 52 -2.24 -4.40 -3.43
CA ARG A 52 -2.52 -5.42 -4.45
C ARG A 52 -3.45 -4.90 -5.54
N TYR A 53 -4.59 -4.35 -5.16
CA TYR A 53 -5.58 -3.84 -6.12
C TYR A 53 -5.05 -2.64 -6.90
N HIS A 54 -4.39 -1.70 -6.23
CA HIS A 54 -3.82 -0.52 -6.88
C HIS A 54 -2.71 -0.90 -7.89
N LEU A 55 -1.81 -1.81 -7.53
CA LEU A 55 -0.76 -2.26 -8.45
C LEU A 55 -1.33 -3.05 -9.63
N HIS A 56 -2.35 -3.89 -9.41
CA HIS A 56 -3.03 -4.61 -10.48
C HIS A 56 -3.71 -3.64 -11.47
N PHE A 57 -4.40 -2.62 -10.96
CA PHE A 57 -5.01 -1.58 -11.78
C PHE A 57 -3.94 -0.80 -12.55
N SER A 58 -2.92 -0.31 -11.86
CA SER A 58 -1.83 0.49 -12.44
C SER A 58 -1.03 -0.27 -13.50
N ASP A 59 -0.79 -1.58 -13.32
CA ASP A 59 -0.12 -2.42 -14.32
C ASP A 59 -0.89 -2.47 -15.64
N SER A 60 -2.22 -2.36 -15.57
CA SER A 60 -3.10 -2.47 -16.74
C SER A 60 -3.39 -1.11 -17.38
N HIS A 61 -3.46 -0.04 -16.60
CA HIS A 61 -3.94 1.28 -17.06
C HIS A 61 -2.84 2.33 -17.14
N CYS A 62 -1.82 2.27 -16.26
CA CYS A 62 -0.78 3.28 -16.13
C CYS A 62 0.64 2.66 -15.96
N PRO A 63 1.07 1.72 -16.84
CA PRO A 63 2.33 1.00 -16.66
C PRO A 63 3.56 1.91 -16.73
N ASP A 64 3.50 3.00 -17.51
CA ASP A 64 4.63 3.93 -17.65
C ASP A 64 4.92 4.67 -16.34
N ARG A 65 3.89 5.05 -15.58
CA ARG A 65 4.06 5.65 -14.25
C ARG A 65 4.76 4.71 -13.28
N LEU A 66 4.44 3.41 -13.29
CA LEU A 66 5.15 2.42 -12.47
C LEU A 66 6.61 2.30 -12.89
N ARG A 67 6.90 2.39 -14.19
CA ARG A 67 8.26 2.38 -14.71
C ARG A 67 9.06 3.60 -14.26
N GLU A 68 8.46 4.79 -14.33
CA GLU A 68 9.06 6.03 -13.85
C GLU A 68 9.39 5.95 -12.35
N LEU A 69 8.43 5.52 -11.51
CA LEU A 69 8.63 5.38 -10.07
C LEU A 69 9.75 4.39 -9.71
N VAL A 70 9.90 3.31 -10.48
CA VAL A 70 10.99 2.33 -10.31
C VAL A 70 12.31 2.91 -10.78
N ASN A 71 12.34 3.60 -11.93
CA ASN A 71 13.55 4.24 -12.47
C ASN A 71 14.10 5.32 -11.53
N GLU A 72 13.22 6.10 -10.91
CA GLU A 72 13.57 7.16 -9.96
C GLU A 72 13.86 6.63 -8.55
N GLY A 73 13.62 5.35 -8.28
CA GLY A 73 13.77 4.76 -6.94
C GLY A 73 12.73 5.25 -5.92
N ARG A 74 11.62 5.84 -6.37
CA ARG A 74 10.56 6.39 -5.51
C ARG A 74 9.44 5.39 -5.21
N ILE A 75 9.46 4.20 -5.82
CA ILE A 75 8.37 3.22 -5.70
C ILE A 75 8.05 2.79 -4.26
N ILE A 76 9.05 2.61 -3.37
CA ILE A 76 8.80 2.27 -1.96
C ILE A 76 8.08 3.40 -1.25
N GLN A 77 8.56 4.63 -1.42
CA GLN A 77 7.96 5.80 -0.81
C GLN A 77 6.52 5.97 -1.30
N TYR A 78 6.30 5.85 -2.60
CA TYR A 78 4.97 5.93 -3.21
C TYR A 78 3.97 4.95 -2.60
N LEU A 79 4.35 3.67 -2.48
CA LEU A 79 3.48 2.64 -1.91
C LEU A 79 3.27 2.84 -0.40
N ASN A 80 4.29 3.27 0.33
CA ASN A 80 4.16 3.59 1.76
C ASN A 80 3.22 4.78 2.00
N ASP A 81 3.38 5.85 1.22
CA ASP A 81 2.54 7.04 1.32
C ASP A 81 1.08 6.72 1.00
N MET A 82 0.84 5.83 0.04
CA MET A 82 -0.50 5.34 -0.28
C MET A 82 -1.10 4.55 0.89
N GLU A 83 -0.38 3.56 1.43
CA GLU A 83 -0.83 2.74 2.55
C GLU A 83 -1.14 3.60 3.79
N LEU A 84 -0.30 4.60 4.06
CA LEU A 84 -0.51 5.57 5.14
C LEU A 84 -1.78 6.40 4.91
N LYS A 85 -1.91 7.02 3.74
CA LYS A 85 -3.09 7.86 3.42
C LYS A 85 -4.39 7.08 3.47
N VAL A 86 -4.39 5.82 3.01
CA VAL A 86 -5.56 4.93 3.11
C VAL A 86 -5.90 4.66 4.57
N SER A 87 -4.90 4.32 5.37
CA SER A 87 -5.09 4.03 6.80
C SER A 87 -5.61 5.26 7.56
N ASP A 88 -5.06 6.43 7.27
CA ASP A 88 -5.48 7.71 7.86
C ASP A 88 -6.91 8.07 7.46
N ALA A 89 -7.27 7.90 6.19
CA ALA A 89 -8.62 8.17 5.69
C ALA A 89 -9.66 7.28 6.35
N ILE A 90 -9.38 5.97 6.47
CA ILE A 90 -10.25 5.02 7.17
C ILE A 90 -10.41 5.43 8.64
N SER A 91 -9.30 5.69 9.32
CA SER A 91 -9.29 6.04 10.74
C SER A 91 -10.10 7.31 11.01
N ARG A 92 -9.92 8.34 10.17
CA ARG A 92 -10.66 9.59 10.25
C ARG A 92 -12.16 9.37 10.05
N GLN A 93 -12.55 8.55 9.07
CA GLN A 93 -13.95 8.27 8.80
C GLN A 93 -14.62 7.50 9.94
N VAL A 94 -13.92 6.52 10.51
CA VAL A 94 -14.39 5.74 11.67
C VAL A 94 -14.59 6.65 12.88
N GLU A 95 -13.64 7.53 13.19
CA GLU A 95 -13.77 8.47 14.31
C GLU A 95 -14.92 9.46 14.13
N LEU A 96 -15.18 9.92 12.90
CA LEU A 96 -16.36 10.72 12.61
C LEU A 96 -17.66 9.95 12.89
N TRP A 97 -17.77 8.70 12.42
CA TRP A 97 -18.96 7.89 12.68
C TRP A 97 -19.16 7.55 14.14
N LYS A 98 -18.09 7.30 14.89
CA LYS A 98 -18.16 7.13 16.34
C LYS A 98 -18.80 8.36 17.01
N GLN A 99 -18.52 9.57 16.54
CA GLN A 99 -19.10 10.80 17.10
C GLN A 99 -20.56 11.02 16.68
N THR A 100 -20.92 10.66 15.45
CA THR A 100 -22.24 10.98 14.89
C THR A 100 -23.28 9.87 14.98
N ASP A 101 -22.86 8.61 15.12
CA ASP A 101 -23.77 7.46 15.09
C ASP A 101 -24.53 7.30 16.41
N SER A 102 -25.86 7.32 16.31
CA SER A 102 -26.73 7.26 17.48
C SER A 102 -26.69 5.91 18.20
N CYS A 103 -26.42 4.81 17.48
CA CYS A 103 -26.36 3.47 18.07
C CYS A 103 -25.06 3.32 18.89
N TYR A 104 -23.95 3.80 18.33
CA TYR A 104 -22.65 3.82 18.97
C TYR A 104 -22.65 4.69 20.23
N GLN A 105 -23.17 5.91 20.15
CA GLN A 105 -23.26 6.80 21.31
C GLN A 105 -24.10 6.20 22.45
N LYS A 106 -25.21 5.51 22.13
CA LYS A 106 -26.00 4.79 23.13
C LYS A 106 -25.21 3.64 23.76
N ALA A 107 -24.46 2.87 22.97
CA ALA A 107 -23.64 1.78 23.47
C ALA A 107 -22.52 2.27 24.40
N VAL A 108 -21.90 3.42 24.08
CA VAL A 108 -20.92 4.10 24.95
C VAL A 108 -21.56 4.50 26.28
N LEU A 109 -22.74 5.14 26.25
CA LEU A 109 -23.46 5.56 27.45
C LEU A 109 -23.89 4.37 28.33
N SER A 110 -24.23 3.23 27.72
CA SER A 110 -24.61 2.01 28.45
C SER A 110 -23.42 1.13 28.86
N GLY A 111 -22.18 1.48 28.46
CA GLY A 111 -20.99 0.66 28.70
C GLY A 111 -21.01 -0.70 27.99
N ASP A 112 -21.75 -0.82 26.89
CA ASP A 112 -21.90 -2.07 26.13
C ASP A 112 -20.72 -2.25 25.16
N THR A 113 -19.63 -2.82 25.69
CA THR A 113 -18.35 -2.97 24.97
C THR A 113 -18.43 -3.94 23.78
N GLU A 114 -19.27 -4.96 23.87
CA GLU A 114 -19.49 -5.92 22.77
C GLU A 114 -20.14 -5.21 21.59
N LYS A 115 -21.18 -4.42 21.85
CA LYS A 115 -21.87 -3.64 20.82
C LYS A 115 -20.99 -2.54 20.24
N MET A 116 -20.19 -1.85 21.07
CA MET A 116 -19.21 -0.87 20.60
C MET A 116 -18.23 -1.52 19.62
N LEU A 117 -17.62 -2.65 19.98
CA LEU A 117 -16.67 -3.36 19.13
C LEU A 117 -17.30 -3.83 17.82
N GLY A 118 -18.54 -4.34 17.87
CA GLY A 118 -19.28 -4.73 16.68
C GLY A 118 -19.50 -3.57 15.71
N LEU A 119 -19.90 -2.41 16.24
CA LEU A 119 -20.11 -1.20 15.45
C LEU A 119 -18.81 -0.63 14.89
N GLU A 120 -17.73 -0.58 15.67
CA GLU A 120 -16.41 -0.14 15.18
C GLU A 120 -15.92 -1.01 14.03
N ASN A 121 -16.07 -2.33 14.13
CA ASN A 121 -15.73 -3.24 13.03
C ASN A 121 -16.58 -2.93 11.78
N CYS A 122 -17.88 -2.73 11.91
CA CYS A 122 -18.75 -2.32 10.80
C CYS A 122 -18.28 -1.00 10.16
N PHE A 123 -17.95 0.01 10.97
CA PHE A 123 -17.43 1.29 10.51
C PHE A 123 -16.12 1.11 9.75
N VAL A 124 -15.19 0.28 10.24
CA VAL A 124 -13.94 0.01 9.52
C VAL A 124 -14.23 -0.59 8.14
N TYR A 125 -15.09 -1.60 8.04
CA TYR A 125 -15.43 -2.20 6.73
C TYR A 125 -16.10 -1.20 5.79
N MET A 126 -17.07 -0.43 6.26
CA MET A 126 -17.74 0.60 5.46
C MET A 126 -16.76 1.67 4.97
N ALA A 127 -15.85 2.13 5.82
CA ALA A 127 -14.84 3.11 5.46
C ALA A 127 -13.85 2.54 4.45
N ARG A 128 -13.46 1.26 4.61
CA ARG A 128 -12.59 0.58 3.64
C ARG A 128 -13.23 0.56 2.27
N GLU A 129 -14.47 0.11 2.13
CA GLU A 129 -15.19 0.06 0.85
C GLU A 129 -15.24 1.44 0.17
N ALA A 130 -15.62 2.48 0.92
CA ALA A 130 -15.68 3.85 0.39
C ALA A 130 -14.31 4.39 -0.06
N VAL A 131 -13.24 4.07 0.68
CA VAL A 131 -11.87 4.51 0.34
C VAL A 131 -11.31 3.72 -0.85
N PHE A 132 -11.63 2.44 -0.97
CA PHE A 132 -11.21 1.59 -2.10
C PHE A 132 -11.69 2.16 -3.43
N GLU A 133 -12.94 2.59 -3.53
CA GLU A 133 -13.50 3.16 -4.76
C GLU A 133 -12.73 4.40 -5.23
N CYS A 134 -12.23 5.22 -4.30
CA CYS A 134 -11.53 6.46 -4.64
C CYS A 134 -10.03 6.27 -4.89
N MET A 135 -9.37 5.36 -4.18
CA MET A 135 -7.90 5.27 -4.15
C MET A 135 -7.30 4.33 -5.19
N VAL A 136 -8.03 3.29 -5.62
CA VAL A 136 -7.50 2.32 -6.59
C VAL A 136 -7.21 2.97 -7.94
N TYR A 137 -7.95 4.04 -8.30
CA TYR A 137 -7.91 4.69 -9.61
C TYR A 137 -7.03 5.96 -9.69
N ILE A 138 -6.25 6.28 -8.65
CA ILE A 138 -5.37 7.46 -8.60
C ILE A 138 -4.05 7.22 -9.32
#